data_AF-A0A9D5XXJ1-F1
#
_entry.id   AF-A0A9D5XXJ1-F1
#
_cell.length_a   1.000
_cell.length_b   1.000
_cell.length_c   1.000
_cell.angle_alpha   90.00
_cell.angle_beta   90.00
_cell.angle_gamma   90.00
#
_symmetry.space_group_name_H-M   'P 1'
#
loop_
_entity.id
_entity.type
_entity.pdbx_description
1 polymer ?
#
loop_
_entity_poly.entity_id
_entity_poly.type
_entity_poly.pdbx_seq_one_letter_code
_entity_poly.pdbx_strand_id
1 'polypeptide(L)'
;MPEKNKAMVLMAVTALMWSSAGLAIKLVDWNPMAITGVRSALAAAMLGVLSRGRLAASVSYAGLLYMGILQQGVSLALYTWAIRRLGALEAILILMLEPIINPVLVAVGYGELPGAWALIGGALVLAAVTLRGVTGFIHR
;
A
#
# COMPACT_ATOMS: atom_id res chain seq x y z
N MET A 1 -5.51 0.24 -27.63
CA MET A 1 -4.37 0.25 -26.69
C MET A 1 -3.99 -1.18 -26.34
N PRO A 2 -2.69 -1.52 -26.28
CA PRO A 2 -2.21 -2.81 -25.77
C PRO A 2 -2.70 -3.07 -24.34
N GLU A 3 -2.98 -4.32 -23.97
CA GLU A 3 -3.45 -4.71 -22.62
C GLU A 3 -2.48 -4.24 -21.52
N LYS A 4 -1.16 -4.32 -21.76
CA LYS A 4 -0.13 -3.79 -20.87
C LYS A 4 -0.31 -2.28 -20.58
N ASN A 5 -0.66 -1.48 -21.58
CA ASN A 5 -0.83 -0.03 -21.41
C ASN A 5 -2.05 0.29 -20.57
N LYS A 6 -3.15 -0.47 -20.74
CA LYS A 6 -4.33 -0.34 -19.89
C LYS A 6 -4.01 -0.68 -18.43
N ALA A 7 -3.27 -1.76 -18.19
CA ALA A 7 -2.84 -2.16 -16.84
C ALA A 7 -1.97 -1.08 -16.18
N MET A 8 -1.00 -0.51 -16.90
CA MET A 8 -0.16 0.59 -16.38
C MET A 8 -0.99 1.81 -15.98
N VAL A 9 -1.97 2.21 -16.81
CA VAL A 9 -2.87 3.33 -16.50
C VAL A 9 -3.71 3.02 -15.26
N LEU A 10 -4.28 1.81 -15.16
CA LEU A 10 -5.08 1.41 -13.99
C LEU A 10 -4.27 1.37 -12.70
N MET A 11 -3.01 0.94 -12.76
CA MET A 11 -2.10 0.99 -11.60
C MET A 11 -1.80 2.42 -11.16
N ALA A 12 -1.59 3.33 -12.11
CA ALA A 12 -1.38 4.75 -11.81
C ALA A 12 -2.61 5.37 -11.12
N VAL A 13 -3.82 5.09 -11.62
CA VAL A 13 -5.07 5.52 -10.99
C VAL A 13 -5.20 4.94 -9.57
N THR A 14 -4.86 3.67 -9.40
CA THR A 14 -4.90 3.00 -8.10
C THR A 14 -3.95 3.65 -7.09
N ALA A 15 -2.73 4.00 -7.52
CA ALA A 15 -1.76 4.70 -6.67
C ALA A 15 -2.28 6.07 -6.20
N LEU A 16 -2.94 6.83 -7.08
CA LEU A 16 -3.58 8.10 -6.73
C LEU A 16 -4.70 7.92 -5.71
N MET A 17 -5.55 6.90 -5.92
CA MET A 17 -6.64 6.56 -5.00
C MET A 17 -6.13 6.09 -3.63
N TRP A 18 -5.03 5.34 -3.60
CA TRP A 18 -4.44 4.87 -2.35
C TRP A 18 -3.75 6.01 -1.57
N SER A 19 -3.09 6.92 -2.28
CA SER A 19 -2.44 8.09 -1.68
C SER A 19 -3.42 9.05 -1.01
N SER A 20 -4.60 9.28 -1.61
CA SER A 20 -5.63 10.15 -1.03
C SER A 20 -6.23 9.62 0.28
N ALA A 21 -6.16 8.31 0.52
CA ALA A 21 -6.66 7.70 1.75
C ALA A 21 -5.96 8.25 3.00
N GLY A 22 -4.65 8.52 2.94
CA GLY A 22 -3.91 9.08 4.08
C GLY A 22 -4.42 10.45 4.52
N LEU A 23 -4.75 11.31 3.54
CA LEU A 23 -5.36 12.60 3.80
C LEU A 23 -6.78 12.44 4.36
N ALA A 24 -7.61 11.61 3.72
CA ALA A 24 -8.99 11.38 4.13
C ALA A 24 -9.09 10.85 5.57
N ILE A 25 -8.20 9.93 5.98
CA ILE A 25 -8.17 9.40 7.36
C ILE A 25 -7.85 10.49 8.40
N LYS A 26 -7.03 11.48 8.04
CA LYS A 26 -6.73 12.62 8.92
C LYS A 26 -7.90 13.59 9.06
N LEU A 27 -8.72 13.72 8.02
CA LEU A 27 -9.88 14.63 7.98
C LEU A 27 -11.12 14.09 8.69
N VAL A 28 -11.19 12.79 8.99
CA VAL A 28 -12.34 12.17 9.64
C VAL A 28 -12.07 12.01 11.13
N ASP A 29 -12.89 12.62 11.99
CA ASP A 29 -12.68 12.63 13.45
C ASP A 29 -13.05 11.32 14.19
N TRP A 30 -13.36 10.26 13.46
CA TRP A 30 -13.77 8.99 14.05
C TRP A 30 -12.61 8.16 14.59
N ASN A 31 -12.87 7.25 15.54
CA ASN A 31 -11.86 6.31 16.02
C ASN A 31 -11.18 5.57 14.83
N PRO A 32 -9.83 5.44 14.79
CA PRO A 32 -9.11 4.78 13.70
C PRO A 32 -9.61 3.37 13.36
N MET A 33 -10.00 2.61 14.38
CA MET A 33 -10.52 1.27 14.20
C MET A 33 -11.92 1.29 13.56
N ALA A 34 -12.75 2.28 13.89
CA ALA A 34 -14.04 2.48 13.22
C ALA A 34 -13.86 2.85 11.74
N ILE A 35 -12.91 3.75 11.43
CA ILE A 35 -12.56 4.09 10.04
C ILE A 35 -12.12 2.83 9.27
N THR A 36 -11.26 2.02 9.87
CA THR A 36 -10.77 0.76 9.28
C THR A 36 -11.91 -0.22 9.03
N GLY A 37 -12.78 -0.42 10.03
CA GLY A 37 -13.91 -1.35 9.94
C GLY A 37 -14.90 -0.94 8.86
N VAL A 38 -15.34 0.32 8.86
CA VAL A 38 -16.29 0.82 7.85
C VAL A 38 -15.68 0.80 6.44
N ARG A 39 -14.42 1.21 6.29
CA ARG A 39 -13.72 1.14 4.99
C ARG A 39 -13.64 -0.29 4.46
N SER A 40 -13.37 -1.27 5.33
CA SER A 40 -13.32 -2.69 4.96
C SER A 40 -14.70 -3.24 4.61
N ALA A 41 -15.74 -2.84 5.33
CA ALA A 41 -17.13 -3.23 5.03
C ALA A 41 -17.61 -2.67 3.69
N LEU A 42 -17.34 -1.39 3.41
CA LEU A 42 -17.67 -0.78 2.11
C LEU A 42 -16.91 -1.44 0.96
N ALA A 43 -15.62 -1.73 1.15
CA ALA A 43 -14.83 -2.45 0.16
C ALA A 43 -15.38 -3.86 -0.09
N ALA A 44 -15.73 -4.60 0.97
CA ALA A 44 -16.33 -5.93 0.86
C ALA A 44 -17.68 -5.90 0.13
N ALA A 45 -18.54 -4.91 0.42
CA ALA A 45 -19.81 -4.74 -0.27
C ALA A 45 -19.62 -4.44 -1.76
N MET A 46 -18.74 -3.49 -2.09
CA MET A 46 -18.43 -3.13 -3.48
C MET A 46 -17.85 -4.32 -4.25
N LEU A 47 -16.84 -4.99 -3.70
CA LEU A 47 -16.23 -6.16 -4.32
C LEU A 47 -17.22 -7.31 -4.44
N GLY A 48 -18.07 -7.53 -3.43
CA GLY A 48 -19.09 -8.56 -3.45
C GLY A 48 -20.15 -8.34 -4.55
N VAL A 49 -20.43 -7.10 -4.94
CA VAL A 49 -21.27 -6.78 -6.12
C VAL A 49 -20.51 -7.04 -7.42
N LEU A 50 -19.24 -6.63 -7.52
CA LEU A 50 -18.43 -6.77 -8.73
C LEU A 50 -18.03 -8.23 -9.02
N SER A 51 -17.86 -9.04 -7.98
CA SER A 51 -17.42 -10.44 -8.08
C SER A 51 -18.57 -11.44 -8.14
N ARG A 52 -19.85 -11.00 -8.20
CA ARG A 52 -21.00 -11.90 -8.30
C ARG A 52 -20.84 -12.84 -9.50
N GLY A 53 -20.99 -14.15 -9.25
CA GLY A 53 -20.87 -15.19 -10.28
C GLY A 53 -19.43 -15.45 -10.77
N ARG A 54 -18.40 -14.83 -10.16
CA ARG A 54 -16.98 -14.98 -10.54
C ARG A 54 -16.12 -15.61 -9.45
N LEU A 55 -16.73 -16.13 -8.39
CA LEU A 55 -16.00 -16.80 -7.31
C LEU A 55 -15.51 -18.17 -7.81
N ALA A 56 -14.20 -18.32 -7.93
CA ALA A 56 -13.59 -19.57 -8.38
C ALA A 56 -13.75 -20.68 -7.31
N ALA A 57 -14.00 -21.91 -7.75
CA ALA A 57 -14.18 -23.06 -6.87
C ALA A 57 -12.85 -23.59 -6.26
N SER A 58 -11.70 -23.25 -6.85
CA SER A 58 -10.38 -23.81 -6.50
C SER A 58 -9.52 -22.89 -5.63
N VAL A 59 -10.13 -22.03 -4.80
CA VAL A 59 -9.37 -21.06 -4.01
C VAL A 59 -8.81 -21.69 -2.73
N SER A 60 -7.54 -21.43 -2.44
CA SER A 60 -6.94 -21.74 -1.14
C SER A 60 -7.51 -20.82 -0.06
N TYR A 61 -8.34 -21.37 0.82
CA TYR A 61 -8.89 -20.64 1.97
C TYR A 61 -7.80 -20.07 2.87
N ALA A 62 -6.67 -20.78 3.04
CA ALA A 62 -5.54 -20.29 3.83
C ALA A 62 -4.91 -19.03 3.21
N GLY A 63 -4.72 -19.02 1.87
CA GLY A 63 -4.21 -17.85 1.16
C GLY A 63 -5.15 -16.65 1.25
N LEU A 64 -6.46 -16.88 1.16
CA LEU A 64 -7.46 -15.82 1.35
C LEU A 64 -7.47 -15.27 2.78
N LEU A 65 -7.39 -16.13 3.79
CA LEU A 65 -7.33 -15.70 5.19
C LEU A 65 -6.09 -14.86 5.45
N TYR A 66 -4.94 -15.26 4.90
CA TYR A 66 -3.73 -14.47 4.97
C TYR A 66 -3.89 -13.11 4.29
N MET A 67 -4.36 -13.08 3.03
CA MET A 67 -4.52 -11.84 2.28
C MET A 67 -5.56 -10.90 2.92
N GLY A 68 -6.67 -11.44 3.41
CA GLY A 68 -7.75 -10.67 4.02
C GLY A 68 -7.43 -10.17 5.43
N ILE A 69 -6.95 -11.05 6.30
CA ILE A 69 -6.77 -10.72 7.73
C ILE A 69 -5.41 -10.05 7.94
N LEU A 70 -4.31 -10.69 7.52
CA LEU A 70 -2.96 -10.21 7.83
C LEU A 70 -2.57 -9.08 6.88
N GLN A 71 -2.63 -9.34 5.57
CA GLN A 71 -2.11 -8.41 4.58
C GLN A 71 -3.00 -7.18 4.44
N GLN A 72 -4.32 -7.32 4.38
CA GLN A 72 -5.24 -6.19 4.26
C GLN A 72 -5.74 -5.67 5.63
N GLY A 73 -6.24 -6.55 6.50
CA GLY A 73 -6.90 -6.16 7.76
C GLY A 73 -5.96 -5.53 8.79
N VAL A 74 -4.96 -6.29 9.24
CA VAL A 74 -3.98 -5.85 10.25
C VAL A 74 -3.15 -4.68 9.73
N SER A 75 -2.66 -4.76 8.48
CA SER A 75 -1.92 -3.67 7.86
C SER A 75 -2.72 -2.36 7.83
N LEU A 76 -3.99 -2.42 7.44
CA LEU A 76 -4.86 -1.23 7.41
C LEU A 76 -5.12 -0.67 8.81
N ALA A 77 -5.31 -1.52 9.82
CA ALA A 77 -5.52 -1.09 11.21
C ALA A 77 -4.28 -0.37 11.77
N LEU A 78 -3.08 -0.91 11.50
CA LEU A 78 -1.81 -0.26 11.87
C LEU A 78 -1.62 1.05 11.13
N TYR A 79 -1.93 1.09 9.83
CA TYR A 79 -1.81 2.28 9.00
C TYR A 79 -2.73 3.41 9.48
N THR A 80 -4.02 3.15 9.70
CA THR A 80 -4.98 4.18 10.16
C THR A 80 -4.64 4.69 11.56
N TRP A 81 -4.13 3.82 12.43
CA TRP A 81 -3.67 4.19 13.75
C TRP A 81 -2.41 5.08 13.70
N ALA A 82 -1.42 4.71 12.89
CA ALA A 82 -0.15 5.42 12.77
C ALA A 82 -0.29 6.76 12.04
N ILE A 83 -1.02 6.78 10.92
CA ILE A 83 -1.15 7.99 10.07
C ILE A 83 -1.79 9.15 10.84
N ARG A 84 -2.67 8.88 11.81
CA ARG A 84 -3.29 9.91 12.64
C ARG A 84 -2.38 10.46 13.74
N ARG A 85 -1.30 9.75 14.09
CA ARG A 85 -0.39 10.09 15.18
C ARG A 85 0.93 10.66 14.69
N LEU A 86 1.28 10.40 13.45
CA LEU A 86 2.51 10.88 12.82
C LEU A 86 2.25 12.15 11.98
N GLY A 87 3.26 13.01 11.93
CA GLY A 87 3.32 14.08 10.94
C GLY A 87 3.23 13.50 9.52
N ALA A 88 2.68 14.25 8.57
CA ALA A 88 2.58 13.80 7.17
C ALA A 88 3.96 13.38 6.62
N LEU A 89 5.00 14.11 7.03
CA LEU A 89 6.39 13.85 6.67
C LEU A 89 6.97 12.55 7.24
N GLU A 90 6.65 12.23 8.49
CA GLU A 90 7.17 11.04 9.17
C GLU A 90 6.51 9.80 8.60
N ALA A 91 5.19 9.87 8.41
CA ALA A 91 4.43 8.79 7.81
C ALA A 91 4.89 8.48 6.39
N ILE A 92 5.08 9.50 5.54
CA ILE A 92 5.51 9.25 4.15
C ILE A 92 6.92 8.66 4.09
N LEU A 93 7.84 9.08 4.98
CA LEU A 93 9.18 8.48 5.03
C LEU A 93 9.15 7.00 5.37
N ILE A 94 8.37 6.61 6.38
CA ILE A 94 8.23 5.20 6.76
C ILE A 94 7.61 4.41 5.60
N LEU A 95 6.61 4.97 4.92
CA LEU A 95 5.95 4.31 3.80
C LEU A 95 6.84 4.18 2.56
N MET A 96 7.88 5.02 2.40
CA MET A 96 8.85 4.87 1.31
C MET A 96 9.69 3.59 1.41
N LEU A 97 9.66 2.89 2.54
CA LEU A 97 10.26 1.55 2.66
C LEU A 97 9.51 0.50 1.84
N GLU A 98 8.20 0.65 1.63
CA GLU A 98 7.36 -0.30 0.90
C GLU A 98 7.85 -0.59 -0.53
N PRO A 99 8.13 0.40 -1.40
CA PRO A 99 8.64 0.14 -2.75
C PRO A 99 10.06 -0.47 -2.78
N ILE A 100 10.80 -0.45 -1.67
CA ILE A 100 12.11 -1.08 -1.55
C ILE A 100 11.96 -2.53 -1.06
N ILE A 101 11.12 -2.75 -0.06
CA ILE A 101 10.89 -4.07 0.54
C ILE A 101 10.21 -5.00 -0.47
N ASN A 102 9.24 -4.51 -1.26
CA ASN A 102 8.50 -5.36 -2.20
C ASN A 102 9.40 -6.09 -3.22
N PRO A 103 10.30 -5.42 -3.97
CA PRO A 103 11.24 -6.11 -4.86
C PRO A 103 12.18 -7.07 -4.14
N VAL A 104 12.61 -6.75 -2.93
CA VAL A 104 13.47 -7.64 -2.12
C VAL A 104 12.71 -8.91 -1.75
N LEU A 105 11.46 -8.79 -1.30
CA LEU A 105 10.61 -9.95 -0.97
C LEU A 105 10.32 -10.80 -2.21
N VAL A 106 10.10 -10.18 -3.37
CA VAL A 106 9.90 -10.90 -4.65
C VAL A 106 11.18 -11.63 -5.06
N ALA A 107 12.35 -11.00 -4.94
CA ALA A 107 13.62 -11.64 -5.23
C ALA A 107 13.88 -12.85 -4.32
N VAL A 108 13.53 -12.75 -3.02
CA VAL A 108 13.71 -13.85 -2.06
C VAL A 108 12.66 -14.95 -2.23
N GLY A 109 11.39 -14.58 -2.41
CA GLY A 109 10.27 -15.53 -2.44
C GLY A 109 10.02 -16.18 -3.79
N TYR A 110 10.18 -15.42 -4.88
CA TYR A 110 9.94 -15.87 -6.25
C TYR A 110 11.23 -16.04 -7.07
N GLY A 111 12.38 -15.55 -6.60
CA GLY A 111 13.64 -15.61 -7.34
C GLY A 111 13.75 -14.60 -8.48
N GLU A 112 12.74 -13.74 -8.67
CA GLU A 112 12.74 -12.72 -9.71
C GLU A 112 13.58 -11.51 -9.28
N LEU A 113 14.77 -11.39 -9.86
CA LEU A 113 15.64 -10.25 -9.58
C LEU A 113 15.09 -8.97 -10.21
N PRO A 114 15.06 -7.84 -9.47
CA PRO A 114 14.65 -6.56 -10.02
C PRO A 114 15.57 -6.17 -11.18
N GLY A 115 14.98 -5.81 -12.31
CA GLY A 115 15.72 -5.33 -13.48
C GLY A 115 16.47 -4.02 -13.19
N ALA A 116 17.41 -3.66 -14.06
CA ALA A 116 18.27 -2.47 -13.89
C ALA A 116 17.49 -1.18 -13.59
N TRP A 117 16.35 -0.96 -14.25
CA TRP A 117 15.50 0.22 -14.02
C TRP A 117 14.82 0.23 -12.65
N ALA A 118 14.44 -0.94 -12.13
CA ALA A 118 13.86 -1.05 -10.79
C ALA A 118 14.92 -0.75 -9.71
N LEU A 119 16.16 -1.19 -9.93
CA LEU A 119 17.30 -0.87 -9.06
C LEU A 119 17.61 0.63 -9.06
N ILE A 120 17.62 1.28 -10.23
CA ILE A 120 17.82 2.73 -10.34
C ILE A 120 16.70 3.48 -9.60
N GLY A 121 15.45 3.08 -9.81
CA GLY A 121 14.30 3.67 -9.11
C GLY A 121 14.39 3.50 -7.59
N GLY A 122 14.72 2.30 -7.12
CA GLY A 122 14.91 2.03 -5.69
C GLY A 122 16.07 2.83 -5.08
N ALA A 123 17.20 2.92 -5.78
CA ALA A 123 18.35 3.72 -5.36
C ALA A 123 18.00 5.22 -5.27
N LEU A 124 17.22 5.73 -6.24
CA LEU A 124 16.75 7.12 -6.22
C LEU A 124 15.85 7.40 -5.00
N VAL A 125 14.90 6.51 -4.70
CA VAL A 125 14.03 6.63 -3.52
C VAL A 125 14.86 6.62 -2.23
N LEU A 126 15.79 5.66 -2.10
CA LEU A 126 16.68 5.57 -0.95
C LEU A 126 17.54 6.83 -0.77
N ALA A 127 18.12 7.35 -1.85
CA ALA A 127 18.90 8.58 -1.83
C ALA A 127 18.05 9.77 -1.39
N ALA A 128 16.84 9.92 -1.94
CA ALA A 128 15.93 11.01 -1.58
C ALA A 128 15.52 10.93 -0.09
N VAL A 129 15.15 9.75 0.41
CA VAL A 129 14.78 9.52 1.80
C VAL A 129 15.96 9.81 2.74
N THR A 130 17.15 9.34 2.40
CA THR A 130 18.37 9.53 3.20
C THR A 130 18.78 11.00 3.25
N LEU A 131 18.82 11.68 2.10
CA LEU A 131 19.16 13.11 2.01
C LEU A 131 18.17 13.96 2.81
N ARG A 132 16.87 13.64 2.71
CA ARG A 132 15.82 14.29 3.49
C ARG A 132 15.96 14.03 5.00
N GLY A 133 16.31 12.81 5.39
CA GLY A 133 16.57 12.45 6.79
C GLY A 133 17.73 13.26 7.38
N VAL A 134 18.84 13.36 6.64
CA VAL A 134 20.03 14.12 7.04
C VAL A 134 19.74 15.61 7.13
N THR A 135 19.11 16.20 6.11
CA THR A 135 18.77 17.65 6.11
C THR A 135 17.76 18.01 7.20
N GLY A 136 16.79 17.13 7.49
CA GLY A 136 15.83 17.30 8.58
C GLY A 136 16.44 17.17 9.98
N PHE A 137 17.55 16.43 10.12
CA PHE A 137 18.33 16.36 11.35
C PHE A 137 19.19 17.62 11.56
N ILE A 138 19.71 18.21 10.47
CA ILE A 138 20.56 19.42 10.51
C ILE A 138 19.76 20.69 10.84
N HIS A 139 18.45 20.72 10.57
CA HIS A 139 17.58 21.90 10.78
C HIS A 139 16.64 21.78 11.99
N ARG A 140 16.86 20.82 12.89
CA ARG A 140 16.23 20.77 14.22
C ARG A 140 17.21 21.25 15.28
#